data_AF-A0A7S3IUM1-F1
#
_entry.id   AF-A0A7S3IUM1-F1
#
_cell.length_a   1.000
_cell.length_b   1.000
_cell.length_c   1.000
_cell.angle_alpha   90.00
_cell.angle_beta   90.00
_cell.angle_gamma   90.00
#
_symmetry.space_group_name_H-M   'P 1'
#
loop_
_entity.id
_entity.type
_entity.pdbx_description
1 polymer ?
#
loop_
_entity_poly.entity_id
_entity_poly.type
_entity_poly.pdbx_seq_one_letter_code
_entity_poly.pdbx_strand_id
1 'polypeptide(L)'
;MLKFISRCQVDYNFMRQKYIPKDLLRFQFDSARKRMSTVIELEEDEVTEHGYQKRIHTKGASEIVLDTCTHYLDESGEKKVLDDVMKSQLNNTIKSYAKEALRTIAFSYKDLQENDGGPNHEDKEENSKIYKIEEGDFTLICIAGIKDIIRDEVPLAVAQCNEAGVRVRMVTGDNKITAIAIAKDCGIIREGEEDEECVCMEGPEFNEYVGSLVHKDTRERILIMGKESDKEVIGNIENMKIIRQKLKVLARSRPNDKYIMVSGLKQLGDIVAVTGDGTNDAPALKRADVGFAMKTGTQVAHSAADIIIQ
;
A
#
# COMPACT_ATOMS: atom_id res chain seq x y z
N MET A 1 6.76 11.83 -4.08
CA MET A 1 7.85 11.75 -5.09
C MET A 1 7.89 12.94 -6.06
N LEU A 2 6.92 13.18 -6.95
CA LEU A 2 7.05 14.30 -7.91
C LEU A 2 7.22 15.68 -7.26
N LYS A 3 6.46 15.96 -6.19
CA LYS A 3 6.65 17.17 -5.36
C LYS A 3 8.05 17.25 -4.74
N PHE A 4 8.65 16.11 -4.37
CA PHE A 4 10.01 16.05 -3.83
C PHE A 4 11.04 16.40 -4.91
N ILE A 5 10.93 15.82 -6.11
CA ILE A 5 11.78 16.13 -7.27
C ILE A 5 11.71 17.63 -7.61
N SER A 6 10.51 18.21 -7.60
CA SER A 6 10.31 19.65 -7.81
C SER A 6 10.95 20.50 -6.71
N ARG A 7 10.91 20.07 -5.43
CA ARG A 7 11.63 20.73 -4.32
C ARG A 7 13.16 20.66 -4.48
N CYS A 8 13.67 19.59 -5.09
CA CYS A 8 15.07 19.46 -5.50
C CYS A 8 15.42 20.29 -6.75
N GLN A 9 14.52 21.16 -7.21
CA GLN A 9 14.72 22.04 -8.37
C GLN A 9 14.93 21.29 -9.71
N VAL A 10 14.41 20.07 -9.82
CA VAL A 10 14.45 19.30 -11.07
C VAL A 10 13.12 19.43 -11.80
N ASP A 11 13.17 19.85 -13.07
CA ASP A 11 11.99 19.87 -13.95
C ASP A 11 11.69 18.46 -14.47
N TYR A 12 10.81 17.76 -13.77
CA TYR A 12 10.42 16.41 -14.17
C TYR A 12 9.59 16.37 -15.47
N ASN A 13 8.98 17.49 -15.92
CA ASN A 13 8.26 17.49 -17.20
C ASN A 13 9.25 17.49 -18.36
N PHE A 14 10.30 18.31 -18.26
CA PHE A 14 11.42 18.28 -19.19
C PHE A 14 12.06 16.88 -19.26
N MET A 15 12.40 16.28 -18.11
CA MET A 15 12.99 14.94 -18.07
C MET A 15 12.08 13.88 -18.70
N ARG A 16 10.76 13.99 -18.52
CA ARG A 16 9.80 13.08 -19.16
C ARG A 16 9.75 13.26 -20.67
N GLN A 17 9.74 14.50 -21.16
CA GLN A 17 9.77 14.77 -22.60
C GLN A 17 11.08 14.28 -23.24
N LYS A 18 12.18 14.38 -22.49
CA LYS A 18 13.51 13.94 -22.92
C LYS A 18 13.62 12.42 -23.06
N TYR A 19 13.21 11.67 -22.02
CA TYR A 19 13.54 10.23 -21.92
C TYR A 19 12.37 9.27 -22.17
N ILE A 20 11.11 9.74 -22.15
CA ILE A 20 9.95 8.86 -22.36
C ILE A 20 9.64 8.79 -23.86
N PRO A 21 9.82 7.61 -24.50
CA PRO A 21 9.51 7.45 -25.91
C PRO A 21 8.01 7.55 -26.18
N LYS A 22 7.64 7.83 -27.43
CA LYS A 22 6.24 7.83 -27.88
C LYS A 22 5.60 6.45 -27.70
N ASP A 23 6.33 5.40 -28.08
CA ASP A 23 5.93 4.01 -27.91
C ASP A 23 6.41 3.50 -26.55
N LEU A 24 5.74 3.98 -25.51
CA LEU A 24 6.10 3.73 -24.12
C LEU A 24 5.87 2.26 -23.73
N LEU A 25 6.95 1.51 -23.53
CA LEU A 25 6.89 0.21 -22.89
C LEU A 25 6.87 0.35 -21.36
N ARG A 26 5.71 0.09 -20.76
CA ARG A 26 5.50 0.16 -19.30
C ARG A 26 4.79 -1.07 -18.77
N PHE A 27 5.42 -1.71 -17.81
CA PHE A 27 4.83 -2.76 -17.01
C PHE A 27 4.18 -2.12 -15.78
N GLN A 28 2.85 -1.99 -15.83
CA GLN A 28 2.05 -1.37 -14.76
C GLN A 28 2.24 -2.07 -13.42
N PHE A 29 1.89 -1.42 -12.31
CA PHE A 29 1.93 -2.11 -11.03
C PHE A 29 0.94 -3.28 -11.00
N ASP A 30 1.42 -4.48 -10.65
CA ASP A 30 0.59 -5.66 -10.40
C ASP A 30 0.85 -6.15 -8.96
N SER A 31 -0.19 -6.54 -8.23
CA SER A 31 -0.09 -6.95 -6.82
C SER A 31 0.72 -8.23 -6.59
N ALA A 32 0.83 -9.10 -7.60
CA ALA A 32 1.71 -10.27 -7.55
C ALA A 32 3.18 -9.88 -7.78
N ARG A 33 3.43 -8.90 -8.66
CA ARG A 33 4.79 -8.39 -8.92
C ARG A 33 5.30 -7.40 -7.89
N LYS A 34 4.41 -6.62 -7.28
CA LYS A 34 4.68 -5.54 -6.32
C LYS A 34 5.69 -4.48 -6.81
N ARG A 35 5.81 -4.30 -8.12
CA ARG A 35 6.67 -3.31 -8.77
C ARG A 35 6.06 -2.80 -10.07
N MET A 36 6.57 -1.66 -10.51
CA MET A 36 6.27 -1.02 -11.80
C MET A 36 7.59 -0.72 -12.49
N SER A 37 7.65 -1.03 -13.78
CA SER A 37 8.87 -0.88 -14.57
C SER A 37 8.57 -0.12 -15.85
N THR A 38 9.50 0.70 -16.31
CA THR A 38 9.34 1.52 -17.52
C THR A 38 10.66 1.55 -18.27
N VAL A 39 10.60 1.25 -19.57
CA VAL A 39 11.73 1.39 -20.47
C VAL A 39 11.78 2.83 -20.96
N ILE A 40 12.96 3.43 -20.88
CA ILE A 40 13.27 4.75 -21.41
C ILE A 40 14.31 4.63 -22.53
N GLU A 41 14.38 5.64 -23.37
CA GLU A 41 15.41 5.79 -24.40
C GLU A 41 16.38 6.89 -23.96
N LEU A 42 17.67 6.57 -23.99
CA LEU A 42 18.77 7.48 -23.62
C LEU A 42 19.27 8.22 -24.88
N GLU A 43 19.87 9.39 -24.69
CA GLU A 43 20.45 10.15 -25.81
C GLU A 43 21.73 9.48 -26.33
N GLU A 44 22.10 9.76 -27.58
CA GLU A 44 23.26 9.11 -28.24
C GLU A 44 24.60 9.36 -27.51
N ASP A 45 24.71 10.48 -26.79
CA ASP A 45 25.88 10.87 -26.01
C ASP A 45 25.93 10.24 -24.59
N GLU A 46 24.83 9.64 -24.14
CA GLU A 46 24.79 8.91 -22.87
C GLU A 46 25.31 7.49 -23.07
N VAL A 47 26.23 7.08 -22.19
CA VAL A 47 26.87 5.75 -22.27
C VAL A 47 26.08 4.75 -21.45
N THR A 48 25.67 3.66 -22.09
CA THR A 48 25.13 2.46 -21.42
C THR A 48 26.18 1.35 -21.38
N GLU A 49 26.02 0.41 -20.45
CA GLU A 49 26.93 -0.74 -20.28
C GLU A 49 27.05 -1.63 -21.53
N HIS A 50 26.05 -1.58 -22.41
CA HIS A 50 25.94 -2.46 -23.57
C HIS A 50 25.92 -1.73 -24.92
N GLY A 51 26.04 -0.40 -24.92
CA GLY A 51 25.94 0.42 -26.13
C GLY A 51 24.54 0.45 -26.77
N TYR A 52 23.54 -0.14 -26.12
CA TYR A 52 22.14 -0.07 -26.52
C TYR A 52 21.45 1.03 -25.73
N GLN A 53 20.83 1.99 -26.42
CA GLN A 53 20.31 3.22 -25.81
C GLN A 53 18.95 3.05 -25.12
N LYS A 54 18.73 1.91 -24.47
CA LYS A 54 17.55 1.66 -23.66
C LYS A 54 17.93 1.26 -22.25
N ARG A 55 17.22 1.84 -21.29
CA ARG A 55 17.34 1.54 -19.87
C ARG A 55 15.96 1.24 -19.31
N ILE A 56 15.84 0.18 -18.53
CA ILE A 56 14.64 -0.07 -17.73
C ILE A 56 14.84 0.51 -16.34
N HIS A 57 13.87 1.31 -15.88
CA HIS A 57 13.78 1.74 -14.49
C HIS A 57 12.65 1.01 -13.78
N THR A 58 12.92 0.55 -12.57
CA THR A 58 11.97 -0.19 -11.73
C THR A 58 11.79 0.50 -10.39
N LYS A 59 10.55 0.59 -9.95
CA LYS A 59 10.21 1.01 -8.57
C LYS A 59 9.18 0.07 -7.95
N GLY A 60 9.29 -0.21 -6.66
CA GLY A 60 8.38 -1.14 -6.01
C GLY A 60 8.69 -1.37 -4.54
N ALA A 61 8.05 -2.41 -3.99
CA ALA A 61 8.34 -2.87 -2.63
C ALA A 61 9.84 -3.15 -2.48
N SER A 62 10.46 -2.58 -1.44
CA SER A 62 11.92 -2.51 -1.35
C SER A 62 12.59 -3.88 -1.32
N GLU A 63 12.00 -4.83 -0.61
CA GLU A 63 12.46 -6.21 -0.54
C GLU A 63 12.42 -6.91 -1.90
N ILE A 64 11.34 -6.70 -2.66
CA ILE A 64 11.13 -7.34 -3.96
C ILE A 64 12.09 -6.79 -5.02
N VAL A 65 12.30 -5.48 -5.02
CA VAL A 65 13.23 -4.85 -5.97
C VAL A 65 14.68 -5.19 -5.60
N LEU A 66 15.03 -5.13 -4.32
CA LEU A 66 16.38 -5.49 -3.84
C LEU A 66 16.75 -6.93 -4.21
N ASP A 67 15.80 -7.86 -4.17
CA ASP A 67 16.04 -9.26 -4.55
C ASP A 67 16.37 -9.46 -6.03
N THR A 68 16.03 -8.49 -6.89
CA THR A 68 16.38 -8.53 -8.32
C THR A 68 17.69 -7.80 -8.65
N CYS A 69 18.32 -7.18 -7.65
CA CYS A 69 19.54 -6.42 -7.85
C CYS A 69 20.79 -7.29 -7.71
N THR A 70 21.72 -7.13 -8.65
CA THR A 70 23.08 -7.72 -8.62
C THR A 70 24.11 -6.68 -8.19
N HIS A 71 23.77 -5.39 -8.32
CA HIS A 71 24.64 -4.26 -8.02
C HIS A 71 23.89 -3.15 -7.29
N TYR A 72 24.63 -2.19 -6.75
CA TYR A 72 24.08 -0.95 -6.20
C TYR A 72 24.98 0.24 -6.55
N LEU A 73 24.44 1.45 -6.51
CA LEU A 73 25.22 2.68 -6.56
C LEU A 73 25.64 3.08 -5.14
N ASP A 74 26.93 3.30 -4.94
CA ASP A 74 27.44 3.85 -3.68
C ASP A 74 27.21 5.37 -3.56
N GLU A 75 27.68 5.96 -2.46
CA GLU A 75 27.54 7.41 -2.19
C GLU A 75 28.23 8.32 -3.22
N SER A 76 29.21 7.78 -3.96
CA SER A 76 29.89 8.49 -5.04
C SER A 76 29.19 8.34 -6.40
N GLY A 77 28.17 7.47 -6.47
CA GLY A 77 27.50 7.08 -7.70
C GLY A 77 28.22 5.97 -8.47
N GLU A 78 29.20 5.31 -7.87
CA GLU A 78 29.92 4.20 -8.50
C GLU A 78 29.12 2.90 -8.36
N LYS A 79 29.06 2.12 -9.45
CA LYS A 79 28.41 0.80 -9.47
C LYS A 79 29.28 -0.23 -8.74
N LYS A 80 28.77 -0.78 -7.65
CA LYS A 80 29.42 -1.83 -6.85
C LYS A 80 28.61 -3.12 -6.87
N VAL A 81 29.29 -4.25 -6.74
CA VAL A 81 28.64 -5.58 -6.61
C VAL A 81 27.86 -5.63 -5.30
N LEU A 82 26.63 -6.12 -5.35
CA LEU A 82 25.80 -6.33 -4.18
C LEU A 82 26.11 -7.70 -3.57
N ASP A 83 27.03 -7.73 -2.60
CA ASP A 83 27.35 -8.94 -1.85
C ASP A 83 26.32 -9.23 -0.74
N ASP A 84 26.41 -10.42 -0.14
CA ASP A 84 25.48 -10.84 0.91
C ASP A 84 25.54 -9.94 2.16
N VAL A 85 26.69 -9.33 2.44
CA VAL A 85 26.89 -8.46 3.59
C VAL A 85 26.13 -7.15 3.39
N MET A 86 26.32 -6.51 2.24
CA MET A 86 25.64 -5.27 1.87
C MET A 86 24.14 -5.51 1.68
N LYS A 87 23.74 -6.63 1.04
CA LYS A 87 22.33 -7.02 0.93
C LYS A 87 21.68 -7.17 2.31
N SER A 88 22.40 -7.73 3.29
CA SER A 88 21.92 -7.84 4.67
C SER A 88 21.77 -6.47 5.35
N GLN A 89 22.72 -5.55 5.13
CA GLN A 89 22.67 -4.18 5.66
C GLN A 89 21.47 -3.39 5.09
N LEU A 90 21.23 -3.48 3.78
CA LEU A 90 20.09 -2.83 3.12
C LEU A 90 18.76 -3.39 3.63
N ASN A 91 18.66 -4.71 3.82
CA ASN A 91 17.48 -5.34 4.42
C ASN A 91 17.23 -4.85 5.86
N ASN A 92 18.28 -4.66 6.66
CA ASN A 92 18.15 -4.08 7.99
C ASN A 92 17.70 -2.63 7.94
N THR A 93 18.16 -1.85 6.96
CA THR A 93 17.70 -0.47 6.72
C THR A 93 16.21 -0.43 6.37
N ILE A 94 15.75 -1.31 5.47
CA ILE A 94 14.32 -1.45 5.13
C ILE A 94 13.49 -1.74 6.39
N LYS A 95 13.95 -2.66 7.24
CA LYS A 95 13.28 -2.98 8.51
C LYS A 95 13.28 -1.80 9.48
N SER A 96 14.38 -1.02 9.56
CA SER A 96 14.45 0.17 10.40
C SER A 96 13.44 1.22 9.95
N TYR A 97 13.41 1.53 8.64
CA TYR A 97 12.45 2.48 8.08
C TYR A 97 11.01 2.04 8.35
N ALA A 98 10.70 0.74 8.22
CA ALA A 98 9.38 0.22 8.55
C ALA A 98 9.02 0.40 10.03
N LYS A 99 9.98 0.22 10.96
CA LYS A 99 9.78 0.47 12.40
C LYS A 99 9.48 1.93 12.70
N GLU A 100 10.06 2.85 11.93
CA GLU A 100 9.81 4.30 12.02
C GLU A 100 8.55 4.74 11.25
N ALA A 101 7.66 3.81 10.90
CA ALA A 101 6.43 4.06 10.14
C ALA A 101 6.65 4.65 8.73
N LEU A 102 7.84 4.49 8.16
CA LEU A 102 8.13 4.94 6.81
C LEU A 102 7.69 3.86 5.82
N ARG A 103 6.89 4.24 4.83
CA ARG A 103 6.60 3.40 3.66
C ARG A 103 7.83 3.38 2.78
N THR A 104 8.47 2.22 2.69
CA THR A 104 9.69 2.05 1.88
C THR A 104 9.36 1.83 0.41
N ILE A 105 10.16 2.42 -0.47
CA ILE A 105 10.14 2.16 -1.91
C ILE A 105 11.58 2.12 -2.41
N ALA A 106 11.93 1.09 -3.17
CA ALA A 106 13.23 1.00 -3.81
C ALA A 106 13.14 1.45 -5.27
N PHE A 107 14.24 2.02 -5.76
CA PHE A 107 14.44 2.40 -7.14
C PHE A 107 15.68 1.69 -7.68
N SER A 108 15.55 1.09 -8.85
CA SER A 108 16.66 0.44 -9.54
C SER A 108 16.60 0.71 -11.04
N TYR A 109 17.71 0.43 -11.73
CA TYR A 109 17.77 0.43 -13.18
C TYR A 109 18.53 -0.78 -13.71
N LYS A 110 18.32 -1.10 -14.99
CA LYS A 110 19.15 -2.02 -15.77
C LYS A 110 19.34 -1.44 -17.17
N ASP A 111 20.58 -1.40 -17.64
CA ASP A 111 20.88 -1.11 -19.04
C ASP A 111 20.54 -2.35 -19.87
N LEU A 112 19.76 -2.17 -20.92
CA LEU A 112 19.25 -3.29 -21.70
C LEU A 112 20.23 -3.67 -22.81
N GLN A 113 20.12 -4.92 -23.27
CA GLN A 113 20.68 -5.38 -24.55
C GLN A 113 19.56 -5.55 -25.57
N GLU A 114 19.87 -5.57 -26.87
CA GLU A 114 18.86 -5.64 -27.95
C GLU A 114 17.85 -6.78 -27.80
N ASN A 115 18.25 -7.93 -27.21
CA ASN A 115 17.41 -9.11 -27.06
C ASN A 115 17.02 -9.43 -25.60
N ASP A 116 17.25 -8.51 -24.66
CA ASP A 116 16.83 -8.71 -23.28
C ASP A 116 15.32 -8.96 -23.24
N GLY A 117 14.89 -10.11 -22.72
CA GLY A 117 13.48 -10.51 -22.67
C GLY A 117 12.76 -10.43 -24.02
N GLY A 118 13.45 -10.82 -25.09
CA GLY A 118 12.88 -10.97 -26.42
C GLY A 118 13.12 -9.78 -27.35
N PRO A 119 12.73 -9.90 -28.62
CA PRO A 119 12.99 -8.89 -29.66
C PRO A 119 12.32 -7.53 -29.38
N ASN A 120 11.27 -7.52 -28.56
CA ASN A 120 10.55 -6.31 -28.16
C ASN A 120 10.64 -6.04 -26.65
N HIS A 121 11.44 -6.80 -25.91
CA HIS A 121 11.52 -6.74 -24.44
C HIS A 121 10.23 -7.11 -23.69
N GLU A 122 9.28 -7.79 -24.35
CA GLU A 122 7.96 -8.11 -23.78
C GLU A 122 7.75 -9.62 -23.53
N ASP A 123 8.79 -10.44 -23.70
CA ASP A 123 8.67 -11.87 -23.47
C ASP A 123 8.41 -12.17 -22.00
N LYS A 124 7.52 -13.14 -21.79
CA LYS A 124 7.17 -13.69 -20.48
C LYS A 124 6.90 -15.18 -20.63
N GLU A 125 7.17 -15.95 -19.59
CA GLU A 125 6.79 -17.36 -19.56
C GLU A 125 5.26 -17.52 -19.52
N GLU A 126 4.77 -18.65 -20.03
CA GLU A 126 3.35 -18.98 -19.98
C GLU A 126 2.91 -19.11 -18.52
N ASN A 127 1.94 -18.29 -18.10
CA ASN A 127 1.47 -18.09 -16.71
C ASN A 127 2.33 -17.24 -15.78
N SER A 128 3.50 -16.75 -16.22
CA SER A 128 4.23 -15.77 -15.43
C SER A 128 3.61 -14.39 -15.55
N LYS A 129 3.51 -13.69 -14.41
CA LYS A 129 3.18 -12.27 -14.38
C LYS A 129 4.41 -11.37 -14.53
N ILE A 130 5.61 -11.94 -14.39
CA ILE A 130 6.91 -11.27 -14.47
C ILE A 130 7.44 -11.43 -15.89
N TYR A 131 7.83 -10.30 -16.49
CA TYR A 131 8.47 -10.28 -17.80
C TYR A 131 9.95 -10.67 -17.64
N LYS A 132 10.52 -11.33 -18.65
CA LYS A 132 11.92 -11.80 -18.59
C LYS A 132 12.91 -10.67 -18.34
N ILE A 133 12.64 -9.47 -18.86
CA ILE A 133 13.48 -8.27 -18.59
C ILE A 133 13.44 -7.78 -17.13
N GLU A 134 12.48 -8.24 -16.32
CA GLU A 134 12.35 -7.87 -14.91
C GLU A 134 12.96 -8.91 -13.95
N GLU A 135 13.49 -10.04 -14.44
CA GLU A 135 13.89 -11.17 -13.58
C GLU A 135 15.14 -10.90 -12.75
N GLY A 136 16.06 -10.06 -13.21
CA GLY A 136 17.29 -9.76 -12.48
C GLY A 136 18.22 -8.80 -13.18
N ASP A 137 19.46 -8.76 -12.67
CA ASP A 137 20.55 -7.91 -13.14
C ASP A 137 20.28 -6.39 -13.02
N PHE A 138 19.57 -6.02 -11.97
CA PHE A 138 19.35 -4.61 -11.66
C PHE A 138 20.49 -4.02 -10.82
N THR A 139 20.69 -2.73 -10.98
CA THR A 139 21.50 -1.89 -10.11
C THR A 139 20.57 -1.07 -9.22
N LEU A 140 20.65 -1.29 -7.91
CA LEU A 140 19.90 -0.51 -6.93
C LEU A 140 20.42 0.94 -6.90
N ILE A 141 19.54 1.91 -7.09
CA ILE A 141 19.87 3.34 -6.99
C ILE A 141 19.76 3.78 -5.54
N CYS A 142 18.58 3.59 -4.94
CA CYS A 142 18.32 3.98 -3.56
C CYS A 142 17.07 3.31 -3.00
N ILE A 143 16.95 3.37 -1.67
CA ILE A 143 15.75 3.02 -0.92
C ILE A 143 15.26 4.30 -0.25
N ALA A 144 14.06 4.74 -0.58
CA ALA A 144 13.44 5.90 0.02
C ALA A 144 12.44 5.47 1.10
N GLY A 145 12.52 6.09 2.27
CA GLY A 145 11.47 6.07 3.29
C GLY A 145 10.50 7.23 3.07
N ILE A 146 9.23 6.93 2.86
CA ILE A 146 8.18 7.93 2.69
C ILE A 146 7.31 7.92 3.94
N LYS A 147 7.34 9.00 4.72
CA LYS A 147 6.41 9.17 5.84
C LYS A 147 5.10 9.73 5.33
N ASP A 148 3.99 9.13 5.73
CA ASP A 148 2.69 9.80 5.65
C ASP A 148 2.61 10.76 6.84
N ILE A 149 2.52 12.06 6.55
CA ILE A 149 2.51 13.07 7.61
C ILE A 149 1.10 13.11 8.18
N ILE A 150 0.97 12.69 9.43
CA ILE A 150 -0.25 12.85 10.20
C ILE A 150 -0.52 14.35 10.29
N ARG A 151 -1.76 14.77 10.02
CA ARG A 151 -2.13 16.18 10.14
C ARG A 151 -2.09 16.58 11.61
N ASP A 152 -1.58 17.77 11.90
CA ASP A 152 -1.32 18.23 13.27
C ASP A 152 -2.60 18.22 14.14
N GLU A 153 -3.78 18.38 13.54
CA GLU A 153 -5.08 18.35 14.22
C GLU A 153 -5.56 16.95 14.61
N VAL A 154 -5.03 15.87 14.00
CA VAL A 154 -5.57 14.51 14.15
C VAL A 154 -5.44 13.98 15.59
N PRO A 155 -4.29 14.06 16.27
CA PRO A 155 -4.19 13.53 17.64
C PRO A 155 -5.17 14.19 18.61
N LEU A 156 -5.40 15.50 18.48
CA LEU A 156 -6.37 16.23 19.29
C LEU A 156 -7.81 15.77 19.00
N ALA A 157 -8.16 15.60 17.72
CA ALA A 157 -9.48 15.11 17.33
C ALA A 157 -9.75 13.69 17.83
N VAL A 158 -8.75 12.80 17.79
CA VAL A 158 -8.85 11.44 18.35
C VAL A 158 -9.07 11.48 19.87
N ALA A 159 -8.32 12.34 20.58
CA ALA A 159 -8.49 12.52 22.02
C ALA A 159 -9.91 13.00 22.38
N GLN A 160 -10.42 14.01 21.68
CA GLN A 160 -11.78 14.53 21.88
C GLN A 160 -12.87 13.48 21.61
N CYS A 161 -12.71 12.67 20.56
CA CYS A 161 -13.61 11.55 20.29
C CYS A 161 -13.62 10.54 21.45
N ASN A 162 -12.43 10.15 21.93
CA ASN A 162 -12.30 9.21 23.03
C ASN A 162 -12.90 9.76 24.34
N GLU A 163 -12.70 11.05 24.65
CA GLU A 163 -13.32 11.73 25.80
C GLU A 163 -14.84 11.77 25.71
N ALA A 164 -15.40 11.91 24.50
CA ALA A 164 -16.83 11.84 24.24
C ALA A 164 -17.41 10.41 24.27
N GLY A 165 -16.58 9.39 24.53
CA GLY A 165 -16.98 7.98 24.54
C GLY A 165 -17.10 7.35 23.14
N VAL A 166 -16.63 8.03 22.09
CA VAL A 166 -16.56 7.50 20.72
C VAL A 166 -15.30 6.66 20.57
N ARG A 167 -15.46 5.39 20.19
CA ARG A 167 -14.33 4.47 19.98
C ARG A 167 -13.72 4.66 18.60
N VAL A 168 -12.56 5.32 18.54
CA VAL A 168 -11.80 5.48 17.29
C VAL A 168 -11.03 4.20 16.95
N ARG A 169 -11.07 3.78 15.68
CA ARG A 169 -10.32 2.63 15.16
C ARG A 169 -9.64 2.98 13.84
N MET A 170 -8.44 2.46 13.64
CA MET A 170 -7.73 2.56 12.37
C MET A 170 -8.01 1.33 11.50
N VAL A 171 -8.47 1.54 10.27
CA VAL A 171 -8.67 0.46 9.28
C VAL A 171 -7.96 0.80 7.97
N THR A 172 -6.79 0.21 7.76
CA THR A 172 -5.86 0.58 6.68
C THR A 172 -5.39 -0.61 5.84
N GLY A 173 -5.03 -0.35 4.59
CA GLY A 173 -4.35 -1.29 3.70
C GLY A 173 -2.84 -1.39 3.96
N ASP A 174 -2.28 -0.51 4.78
CA ASP A 174 -0.86 -0.53 5.14
C ASP A 174 -0.46 -1.76 5.95
N ASN A 175 0.84 -2.02 6.04
CA ASN A 175 1.36 -3.11 6.86
C ASN A 175 1.05 -2.88 8.35
N LYS A 176 1.03 -3.97 9.13
CA LYS A 176 0.70 -3.92 10.56
C LYS A 176 1.64 -3.02 11.38
N ILE A 177 2.94 -3.07 11.11
CA ILE A 177 3.96 -2.33 11.86
C ILE A 177 3.75 -0.82 11.72
N THR A 178 3.61 -0.33 10.48
CA THR A 178 3.36 1.07 10.16
C THR A 178 2.01 1.53 10.69
N ALA A 179 0.96 0.71 10.56
CA ALA A 179 -0.36 1.03 11.09
C ALA A 179 -0.35 1.21 12.63
N ILE A 180 0.35 0.32 13.35
CA ILE A 180 0.52 0.42 14.81
C ILE A 180 1.27 1.71 15.17
N ALA A 181 2.38 2.01 14.50
CA ALA A 181 3.15 3.21 14.78
C ALA A 181 2.35 4.51 14.55
N ILE A 182 1.61 4.60 13.43
CA ILE A 182 0.71 5.75 13.18
C ILE A 182 -0.43 5.78 14.21
N ALA A 183 -0.97 4.63 14.60
CA ALA A 183 -2.02 4.56 15.60
C ALA A 183 -1.55 5.04 16.99
N LYS A 184 -0.29 4.79 17.35
CA LYS A 184 0.35 5.33 18.56
C LYS A 184 0.51 6.85 18.46
N ASP A 185 1.07 7.34 17.35
CA ASP A 185 1.25 8.79 17.10
C ASP A 185 -0.09 9.55 17.14
N CYS A 186 -1.18 8.95 16.66
CA CYS A 186 -2.53 9.51 16.72
C CYS A 186 -3.24 9.34 18.07
N GLY A 187 -2.68 8.58 19.02
CA GLY A 187 -3.33 8.28 20.30
C GLY A 187 -4.52 7.31 20.21
N ILE A 188 -4.62 6.51 19.14
CA ILE A 188 -5.62 5.44 18.99
C ILE A 188 -5.28 4.27 19.90
N ILE A 189 -4.00 3.90 19.97
CA ILE A 189 -3.47 2.87 20.88
C ILE A 189 -2.43 3.47 21.82
N ARG A 190 -2.32 2.92 23.03
CA ARG A 190 -1.30 3.29 24.02
C ARG A 190 -0.11 2.34 23.92
N GLU A 191 1.05 2.78 24.39
CA GLU A 191 2.24 1.94 24.49
C GLU A 191 1.96 0.65 25.30
N GLY A 192 2.27 -0.50 24.71
CA GLY A 192 2.07 -1.82 25.29
C GLY A 192 0.73 -2.48 24.94
N GLU A 193 -0.27 -1.72 24.50
CA GLU A 193 -1.57 -2.29 24.09
C GLU A 193 -1.46 -3.07 22.76
N GLU A 194 -0.43 -2.81 21.94
CA GLU A 194 -0.27 -3.50 20.66
C GLU A 194 -0.04 -5.01 20.79
N ASP A 195 0.49 -5.45 21.94
CA ASP A 195 0.78 -6.85 22.24
C ASP A 195 -0.43 -7.57 22.83
N GLU A 196 -1.49 -6.84 23.18
CA GLU A 196 -2.72 -7.42 23.70
C GLU A 196 -3.51 -8.16 22.60
N GLU A 197 -4.08 -9.29 22.99
CA GLU A 197 -4.86 -10.13 22.08
C GLU A 197 -6.04 -9.37 21.46
N CYS A 198 -6.17 -9.47 20.14
CA CYS A 198 -7.20 -8.83 19.32
C CYS A 198 -7.21 -7.29 19.33
N VAL A 199 -6.17 -6.60 19.83
CA VAL A 199 -6.07 -5.12 19.70
C VAL A 199 -5.62 -4.71 18.30
N CYS A 200 -4.66 -5.44 17.74
CA CYS A 200 -4.13 -5.22 16.39
C CYS A 200 -4.19 -6.50 15.57
N MET A 201 -4.88 -6.50 14.43
CA MET A 201 -5.04 -7.66 13.54
C MET A 201 -4.75 -7.31 12.08
N GLU A 202 -4.39 -8.30 11.27
CA GLU A 202 -4.41 -8.15 9.81
C GLU A 202 -5.76 -8.53 9.20
N GLY A 203 -6.09 -7.99 8.03
CA GLY A 203 -7.35 -8.24 7.31
C GLY A 203 -7.73 -9.72 7.17
N PRO A 204 -6.83 -10.60 6.69
CA PRO A 204 -7.12 -12.03 6.57
C PRO A 204 -7.41 -12.71 7.92
N GLU A 205 -6.61 -12.38 8.95
CA GLU A 205 -6.76 -12.90 10.32
C GLU A 205 -8.11 -12.48 10.92
N PHE A 206 -8.46 -11.20 10.80
CA PHE A 206 -9.76 -10.68 11.23
C PHE A 206 -10.92 -11.39 10.51
N ASN A 207 -10.81 -11.55 9.19
CA ASN A 207 -11.86 -12.13 8.37
C ASN A 207 -12.16 -13.59 8.75
N GLU A 208 -11.11 -14.37 8.98
CA GLU A 208 -11.21 -15.75 9.48
C GLU A 208 -11.78 -15.77 10.90
N TYR A 209 -11.28 -14.92 11.78
CA TYR A 209 -11.71 -14.86 13.18
C TYR A 209 -13.22 -14.57 13.33
N VAL A 210 -13.78 -13.66 12.52
CA VAL A 210 -15.22 -13.34 12.56
C VAL A 210 -16.07 -14.21 11.63
N GLY A 211 -15.48 -15.18 10.93
CA GLY A 211 -16.20 -16.12 10.07
C GLY A 211 -16.77 -15.49 8.78
N SER A 212 -16.18 -14.40 8.28
CA SER A 212 -16.61 -13.67 7.08
C SER A 212 -18.09 -13.21 7.11
N LEU A 213 -18.61 -12.80 5.94
CA LEU A 213 -20.05 -12.61 5.71
C LEU A 213 -20.70 -13.92 5.26
N VAL A 214 -21.88 -14.17 5.81
CA VAL A 214 -22.75 -15.27 5.42
C VAL A 214 -24.17 -14.76 5.20
N HIS A 215 -24.94 -15.51 4.42
CA HIS A 215 -26.36 -15.23 4.24
C HIS A 215 -27.13 -15.56 5.53
N LYS A 216 -28.03 -14.68 5.94
CA LYS A 216 -28.80 -14.75 7.18
C LYS A 216 -29.55 -16.08 7.33
N ASP A 217 -30.21 -16.50 6.25
CA ASP A 217 -31.06 -17.69 6.25
C ASP A 217 -30.29 -18.99 5.92
N THR A 218 -29.54 -19.02 4.80
CA THR A 218 -28.85 -20.24 4.34
C THR A 218 -27.52 -20.51 5.04
N ARG A 219 -26.93 -19.50 5.70
CA ARG A 219 -25.56 -19.53 6.26
C ARG A 219 -24.46 -19.77 5.23
N GLU A 220 -24.78 -19.67 3.94
CA GLU A 220 -23.79 -19.77 2.86
C GLU A 220 -22.89 -18.53 2.84
N ARG A 221 -21.61 -18.73 2.47
CA ARG A 221 -20.62 -17.66 2.43
C ARG A 221 -20.95 -16.66 1.32
N ILE A 222 -20.94 -15.38 1.65
CA ILE A 222 -21.13 -14.29 0.70
C ILE A 222 -19.75 -13.83 0.20
N LEU A 223 -19.54 -13.92 -1.12
CA LEU A 223 -18.30 -13.51 -1.78
C LEU A 223 -18.36 -12.07 -2.29
N ILE A 224 -19.56 -11.55 -2.54
CA ILE A 224 -19.79 -10.21 -3.08
C ILE A 224 -20.64 -9.43 -2.06
N MET A 225 -19.97 -8.54 -1.33
CA MET A 225 -20.58 -7.64 -0.35
C MET A 225 -21.55 -6.63 -0.99
N GLY A 226 -22.59 -6.24 -0.24
CA GLY A 226 -23.48 -5.13 -0.58
C GLY A 226 -24.53 -5.43 -1.66
N LYS A 227 -24.62 -6.66 -2.16
CA LYS A 227 -25.64 -7.05 -3.17
C LYS A 227 -27.00 -7.30 -2.52
N GLU A 228 -27.01 -7.92 -1.35
CA GLU A 228 -28.21 -8.21 -0.55
C GLU A 228 -27.93 -7.81 0.91
N SER A 229 -27.64 -6.52 1.13
CA SER A 229 -27.19 -5.99 2.43
C SER A 229 -28.06 -6.37 3.62
N ASP A 230 -29.36 -6.56 3.40
CA ASP A 230 -30.34 -6.89 4.45
C ASP A 230 -30.29 -8.37 4.87
N LYS A 231 -29.68 -9.22 4.05
CA LYS A 231 -29.47 -10.65 4.29
C LYS A 231 -28.03 -10.98 4.66
N GLU A 232 -27.16 -9.99 4.74
CA GLU A 232 -25.74 -10.14 5.08
C GLU A 232 -25.56 -10.11 6.60
N VAL A 233 -24.99 -11.17 7.18
CA VAL A 233 -24.65 -11.24 8.61
C VAL A 233 -23.23 -11.76 8.83
N ILE A 234 -22.65 -11.45 9.98
CA ILE A 234 -21.35 -11.98 10.39
C ILE A 234 -21.46 -13.46 10.75
N GLY A 235 -20.54 -14.28 10.24
CA GLY A 235 -20.53 -15.73 10.44
C GLY A 235 -20.34 -16.13 11.90
N ASN A 236 -19.44 -15.45 12.63
CA ASN A 236 -19.19 -15.67 14.04
C ASN A 236 -19.40 -14.38 14.86
N ILE A 237 -20.63 -14.22 15.36
CA ILE A 237 -21.02 -13.03 16.13
C ILE A 237 -20.36 -12.95 17.51
N GLU A 238 -20.01 -14.08 18.14
CA GLU A 238 -19.34 -14.08 19.44
C GLU A 238 -17.93 -13.53 19.33
N ASN A 239 -17.19 -13.94 18.30
CA ASN A 239 -15.87 -13.36 18.00
C ASN A 239 -15.99 -11.88 17.62
N MET A 240 -17.06 -11.49 16.91
CA MET A 240 -17.30 -10.08 16.62
C MET A 240 -17.55 -9.24 17.89
N LYS A 241 -18.13 -9.81 18.96
CA LYS A 241 -18.25 -9.09 20.26
C LYS A 241 -16.88 -8.82 20.88
N ILE A 242 -15.93 -9.74 20.75
CA ILE A 242 -14.53 -9.54 21.19
C ILE A 242 -13.89 -8.42 20.37
N ILE A 243 -14.02 -8.47 19.04
CA ILE A 243 -13.54 -7.41 18.14
C ILE A 243 -14.13 -6.05 18.51
N ARG A 244 -15.44 -5.98 18.74
CA ARG A 244 -16.13 -4.75 19.16
C ARG A 244 -15.51 -4.14 20.43
N GLN A 245 -15.04 -4.98 21.36
CA GLN A 245 -14.44 -4.51 22.60
C GLN A 245 -12.97 -4.14 22.46
N LYS A 246 -12.18 -4.94 21.75
CA LYS A 246 -10.72 -4.86 21.80
C LYS A 246 -10.06 -4.23 20.57
N LEU A 247 -10.57 -4.49 19.36
CA LEU A 247 -9.84 -4.15 18.14
C LEU A 247 -9.76 -2.63 17.95
N LYS A 248 -8.53 -2.13 17.79
CA LYS A 248 -8.20 -0.73 17.54
C LYS A 248 -7.52 -0.52 16.19
N VAL A 249 -6.73 -1.49 15.72
CA VAL A 249 -6.01 -1.40 14.44
C VAL A 249 -6.30 -2.65 13.58
N LEU A 250 -6.85 -2.42 12.40
CA LEU A 250 -7.00 -3.42 11.34
C LEU A 250 -6.09 -3.04 10.16
N ALA A 251 -4.99 -3.76 10.01
CA ALA A 251 -3.98 -3.53 8.97
C ALA A 251 -4.15 -4.49 7.78
N ARG A 252 -3.48 -4.21 6.65
CA ARG A 252 -3.60 -4.98 5.39
C ARG A 252 -5.06 -5.27 4.98
N SER A 253 -5.96 -4.37 5.34
CA SER A 253 -7.40 -4.53 5.14
C SER A 253 -7.74 -4.38 3.66
N ARG A 254 -8.43 -5.37 3.10
CA ARG A 254 -9.06 -5.27 1.78
C ARG A 254 -10.38 -4.48 1.90
N PRO A 255 -10.96 -4.00 0.77
CA PRO A 255 -12.27 -3.35 0.79
C PRO A 255 -13.36 -4.18 1.51
N ASN A 256 -13.33 -5.50 1.30
CA ASN A 256 -14.25 -6.43 1.97
C ASN A 256 -14.06 -6.47 3.49
N ASP A 257 -12.83 -6.46 3.98
CA ASP A 257 -12.56 -6.52 5.42
C ASP A 257 -13.07 -5.22 6.11
N LYS A 258 -12.97 -4.06 5.44
CA LYS A 258 -13.56 -2.80 5.91
C LYS A 258 -15.08 -2.88 6.01
N TYR A 259 -15.72 -3.43 4.97
CA TYR A 259 -17.17 -3.60 4.94
C TYR A 259 -17.67 -4.58 6.03
N ILE A 260 -16.94 -5.67 6.27
CA ILE A 260 -17.23 -6.65 7.34
C ILE A 260 -17.16 -5.97 8.70
N MET A 261 -16.12 -5.17 8.96
CA MET A 261 -15.98 -4.42 10.21
C MET A 261 -17.22 -3.55 10.50
N VAL A 262 -17.62 -2.73 9.52
CA VAL A 262 -18.78 -1.84 9.64
C VAL A 262 -20.06 -2.64 9.84
N SER A 263 -20.27 -3.68 9.03
CA SER A 263 -21.47 -4.53 9.10
C SER A 263 -21.59 -5.23 10.45
N GLY A 264 -20.48 -5.74 11.00
CA GLY A 264 -20.48 -6.42 12.28
C GLY A 264 -20.76 -5.49 13.46
N LEU A 265 -20.18 -4.30 13.48
CA LEU A 265 -20.45 -3.30 14.52
C LEU A 265 -21.91 -2.85 14.48
N LYS A 266 -22.45 -2.58 13.28
CA LYS A 266 -23.87 -2.26 13.10
C LYS A 266 -24.80 -3.40 13.53
N GLN A 267 -24.45 -4.65 13.22
CA GLN A 267 -25.21 -5.83 13.65
C GLN A 267 -25.23 -5.98 15.17
N LEU A 268 -24.19 -5.52 15.88
CA LEU A 268 -24.13 -5.48 17.34
C LEU A 268 -24.81 -4.23 17.95
N GLY A 269 -25.43 -3.38 17.12
CA GLY A 269 -26.20 -2.22 17.54
C GLY A 269 -25.38 -0.94 17.73
N ASP A 270 -24.10 -0.91 17.31
CA ASP A 270 -23.33 0.33 17.31
C ASP A 270 -23.74 1.23 16.14
N ILE A 271 -23.72 2.55 16.39
CA ILE A 271 -23.78 3.56 15.33
C ILE A 271 -22.35 3.80 14.82
N VAL A 272 -22.13 3.60 13.54
CA VAL A 272 -20.80 3.59 12.93
C VAL A 272 -20.64 4.75 11.96
N ALA A 273 -19.64 5.60 12.22
CA ALA A 273 -19.15 6.57 11.26
C ALA A 273 -17.88 6.04 10.58
N VAL A 274 -17.72 6.29 9.28
CA VAL A 274 -16.52 5.91 8.51
C VAL A 274 -15.95 7.14 7.84
N THR A 275 -14.65 7.37 7.97
CA THR A 275 -13.91 8.40 7.24
C THR A 275 -13.00 7.73 6.21
N GLY A 276 -13.05 8.17 4.95
CA GLY A 276 -12.22 7.59 3.89
C GLY A 276 -12.05 8.51 2.68
N ASP A 277 -11.07 8.24 1.85
CA ASP A 277 -10.74 9.05 0.68
C ASP A 277 -10.52 8.22 -0.61
N GLY A 278 -10.30 6.90 -0.47
CA GLY A 278 -10.02 6.00 -1.57
C GLY A 278 -11.26 5.29 -2.13
N THR A 279 -11.13 4.76 -3.35
CA THR A 279 -12.12 3.86 -3.95
C THR A 279 -12.36 2.61 -3.11
N ASN A 280 -11.33 2.17 -2.37
CA ASN A 280 -11.37 1.02 -1.46
C ASN A 280 -12.27 1.23 -0.24
N ASP A 281 -12.56 2.48 0.13
CA ASP A 281 -13.39 2.82 1.29
C ASP A 281 -14.86 2.94 0.93
N ALA A 282 -15.19 3.09 -0.35
CA ALA A 282 -16.55 3.35 -0.82
C ALA A 282 -17.59 2.32 -0.33
N PRO A 283 -17.33 1.00 -0.31
CA PRO A 283 -18.29 0.05 0.26
C PRO A 283 -18.54 0.27 1.75
N ALA A 284 -17.49 0.56 2.52
CA ALA A 284 -17.59 0.79 3.95
C ALA A 284 -18.27 2.12 4.28
N LEU A 285 -17.95 3.18 3.52
CA LEU A 285 -18.60 4.50 3.59
C LEU A 285 -20.11 4.36 3.39
N LYS A 286 -20.54 3.67 2.33
CA LYS A 286 -21.95 3.47 2.02
C LYS A 286 -22.67 2.59 3.05
N ARG A 287 -21.95 1.67 3.70
CA ARG A 287 -22.53 0.75 4.69
C ARG A 287 -22.69 1.39 6.07
N ALA A 288 -21.87 2.40 6.38
CA ALA A 288 -21.88 3.13 7.64
C ALA A 288 -23.25 3.78 7.91
N ASP A 289 -23.45 4.26 9.14
CA ASP A 289 -24.59 5.13 9.46
C ASP A 289 -24.33 6.55 8.99
N VAL A 290 -23.05 6.98 9.01
CA VAL A 290 -22.60 8.23 8.40
C VAL A 290 -21.22 8.02 7.75
N GLY A 291 -21.12 8.26 6.45
CA GLY A 291 -19.87 8.28 5.69
C GLY A 291 -19.31 9.69 5.53
N PHE A 292 -18.01 9.87 5.79
CA PHE A 292 -17.28 11.12 5.58
C PHE A 292 -16.21 10.92 4.51
N ALA A 293 -16.28 11.71 3.43
CA ALA A 293 -15.25 11.77 2.41
C ALA A 293 -14.39 13.03 2.58
N MET A 294 -13.08 12.89 2.42
CA MET A 294 -12.17 14.04 2.34
C MET A 294 -12.34 14.75 0.99
N LYS A 295 -12.27 16.08 0.92
CA LYS A 295 -12.31 16.84 -0.35
C LYS A 295 -11.25 16.39 -1.38
N THR A 296 -10.12 15.87 -0.90
CA THR A 296 -9.04 15.32 -1.73
C THR A 296 -9.29 13.89 -2.19
N GLY A 297 -10.43 13.31 -1.81
CA GLY A 297 -10.80 11.94 -2.09
C GLY A 297 -11.20 11.70 -3.54
N THR A 298 -11.33 10.42 -3.88
CA THR A 298 -11.77 9.99 -5.21
C THR A 298 -13.25 10.29 -5.43
N GLN A 299 -13.67 10.46 -6.69
CA GLN A 299 -15.09 10.66 -7.03
C GLN A 299 -15.99 9.51 -6.55
N VAL A 300 -15.45 8.30 -6.48
CA VAL A 300 -16.16 7.12 -5.95
C VAL A 300 -16.37 7.26 -4.44
N ALA A 301 -15.36 7.72 -3.68
CA ALA A 301 -15.50 7.99 -2.26
C ALA A 301 -16.50 9.12 -1.97
N HIS A 302 -16.45 10.20 -2.76
CA HIS A 302 -17.39 11.32 -2.62
C HIS A 302 -18.84 10.89 -2.87
N SER A 303 -19.08 10.08 -3.91
CA SER A 303 -20.41 9.56 -4.23
C SER A 303 -20.94 8.55 -3.21
N ALA A 304 -20.06 7.96 -2.40
CA ALA A 304 -20.41 6.95 -1.40
C ALA A 304 -20.58 7.52 0.02
N ALA A 305 -20.16 8.76 0.26
CA ALA A 305 -20.22 9.41 1.56
C ALA A 305 -21.44 10.34 1.68
N ASP A 306 -21.90 10.54 2.91
CA ASP A 306 -23.01 11.44 3.23
C ASP A 306 -22.53 12.89 3.41
N ILE A 307 -21.29 13.06 3.90
CA ILE A 307 -20.70 14.36 4.21
C ILE A 307 -19.31 14.46 3.57
N ILE A 308 -19.04 15.61 2.95
CA ILE A 308 -17.71 15.94 2.41
C ILE A 308 -17.03 16.95 3.34
N ILE A 309 -15.89 16.58 3.90
CA ILE A 309 -15.06 17.45 4.75
C ILE A 309 -14.22 18.36 3.84
N GLN A 310 -14.41 19.67 3.98
CA GLN A 310 -13.82 20.71 3.12
C GLN A 310 -12.35 20.97 3.37
#